data_AF-A0A960PNV3-F1
#
_entry.id   AF-A0A960PNV3-F1
#
_cell.length_a   1.000
_cell.length_b   1.000
_cell.length_c   1.000
_cell.angle_alpha   90.00
_cell.angle_beta   90.00
_cell.angle_gamma   90.00
#
_symmetry.space_group_name_H-M   'P 1'
#
loop_
_entity.id
_entity.type
_entity.pdbx_description
1 polymer ?
#
loop_
_entity_poly.entity_id
_entity_poly.type
_entity_poly.pdbx_seq_one_letter_code
_entity_poly.pdbx_strand_id
1 'polypeptide(L)'
;EIGYPVMLKAAAGGGGKGMRLVRAPEDLAGAYRAARSEALASFGNDDVYLEKFIEEPRHVEIQILGDHHGNVVSLGERECSLQRRHQKVVEEAPSPVVDPDLRRRMGEAAVKAAEAVGYTNAGTVEFLLAKSGEFYFLEVNTRLQVEHPITEMVTGIDLVAAQLSIAQGEPLGTECYGVTPRGHAMELRIYAEDPYRGFAPSPGRIERLRWPEGPGIRVDAGVYEGSEVSIFYDPMLAKLIIFGADRRQTLARTARALEEMRIEGIRTTVPLYSALLRDEDFLAGRLDISMLDRKLAAGELLPPRDEEREDLPLVAAALAHFAAGERQAATPAPTGHRSGWRQAGRLAGVRSGSWS
;
A
#
# COMPACT_ATOMS: atom_id res chain seq x y z
N GLU A 1 0.55 13.34 -36.25
CA GLU A 1 1.46 12.29 -35.78
C GLU A 1 1.03 11.71 -34.43
N ILE A 2 0.95 12.48 -33.34
CA ILE A 2 0.55 11.96 -32.00
C ILE A 2 -0.93 11.53 -31.91
N GLY A 3 -1.82 12.27 -32.61
CA GLY A 3 -3.28 12.02 -32.59
C GLY A 3 -3.96 12.51 -31.31
N TYR A 4 -5.14 13.11 -31.43
CA TYR A 4 -5.91 13.61 -30.29
C TYR A 4 -6.56 12.46 -29.46
N PRO A 5 -6.92 12.70 -28.18
CA PRO A 5 -6.61 13.88 -27.38
C PRO A 5 -5.11 13.95 -26.99
N VAL A 6 -4.61 15.15 -26.76
CA VAL A 6 -3.22 15.42 -26.36
C VAL A 6 -3.16 16.28 -25.10
N MET A 7 -2.11 16.11 -24.29
CA MET A 7 -1.82 16.95 -23.14
C MET A 7 -0.68 17.89 -23.50
N LEU A 8 -0.89 19.18 -23.31
CA LEU A 8 0.12 20.21 -23.52
C LEU A 8 0.71 20.57 -22.15
N LYS A 9 2.02 20.45 -21.98
CA LYS A 9 2.71 20.68 -20.71
C LYS A 9 3.85 21.70 -20.84
N ALA A 10 4.09 22.48 -19.80
CA ALA A 10 5.26 23.34 -19.68
C ALA A 10 6.53 22.51 -19.45
N ALA A 11 7.60 22.79 -20.20
CA ALA A 11 8.86 22.03 -20.10
C ALA A 11 9.55 22.21 -18.74
N ALA A 12 9.44 23.39 -18.14
CA ALA A 12 10.00 23.72 -16.83
C ALA A 12 8.99 23.56 -15.67
N GLY A 13 7.79 23.04 -15.93
CA GLY A 13 6.69 22.99 -14.98
C GLY A 13 6.69 21.74 -14.08
N GLY A 14 6.19 21.91 -12.84
CA GLY A 14 5.94 20.82 -11.90
C GLY A 14 4.68 21.06 -11.07
N GLY A 15 4.03 20.00 -10.58
CA GLY A 15 2.89 20.11 -9.66
C GLY A 15 1.56 20.55 -10.29
N GLY A 16 1.33 20.26 -11.57
CA GLY A 16 0.02 20.45 -12.22
C GLY A 16 -0.21 21.80 -12.91
N LYS A 17 0.71 22.75 -12.78
CA LYS A 17 0.62 24.08 -13.40
C LYS A 17 1.11 24.06 -14.86
N GLY A 18 0.43 24.77 -15.75
CA GLY A 18 0.79 24.82 -17.17
C GLY A 18 0.47 23.56 -17.97
N MET A 19 -0.46 22.72 -17.50
CA MET A 19 -0.95 21.53 -18.22
C MET A 19 -2.34 21.77 -18.80
N ARG A 20 -2.57 21.45 -20.08
CA ARG A 20 -3.88 21.61 -20.75
C ARG A 20 -4.22 20.43 -21.64
N LEU A 21 -5.39 19.86 -21.40
CA LEU A 21 -5.97 18.84 -22.27
C LEU A 21 -6.55 19.48 -23.53
N VAL A 22 -6.17 18.96 -24.69
CA VAL A 22 -6.67 19.37 -26.00
C VAL A 22 -7.33 18.15 -26.64
N ARG A 23 -8.65 18.23 -26.85
CA ARG A 23 -9.45 17.10 -27.38
C ARG A 23 -9.56 17.10 -28.90
N ALA A 24 -9.48 18.27 -29.53
CA ALA A 24 -9.61 18.43 -30.96
C ALA A 24 -8.62 19.49 -31.52
N PRO A 25 -8.30 19.45 -32.81
CA PRO A 25 -7.35 20.38 -33.44
C PRO A 25 -7.68 21.85 -33.23
N GLU A 26 -8.97 22.19 -33.20
CA GLU A 26 -9.47 23.56 -33.13
C GLU A 26 -9.11 24.23 -31.79
N ASP A 27 -8.98 23.43 -30.73
CA ASP A 27 -8.68 23.90 -29.37
C ASP A 27 -7.18 24.17 -29.15
N LEU A 28 -6.31 23.63 -30.00
CA LEU A 28 -4.85 23.61 -29.79
C LEU A 28 -4.25 25.01 -29.73
N ALA A 29 -4.62 25.90 -30.67
CA ALA A 29 -4.06 27.25 -30.75
C ALA A 29 -4.40 28.10 -29.52
N GLY A 30 -5.58 27.90 -28.94
CA GLY A 30 -5.99 28.52 -27.68
C GLY A 30 -5.19 27.98 -26.49
N ALA A 31 -5.15 26.65 -26.36
CA ALA A 31 -4.44 25.98 -25.28
C ALA A 31 -2.94 26.29 -25.27
N TYR A 32 -2.29 26.31 -26.43
CA TYR A 32 -0.87 26.63 -26.57
C TYR A 32 -0.53 28.03 -26.06
N ARG A 33 -1.27 29.06 -26.49
CA ARG A 33 -1.04 30.45 -26.05
C ARG A 33 -1.21 30.60 -24.54
N ALA A 34 -2.26 29.98 -23.98
CA ALA A 34 -2.53 30.03 -22.56
C ALA A 34 -1.44 29.32 -21.75
N ALA A 35 -1.03 28.12 -22.16
CA ALA A 35 0.00 27.36 -21.48
C ALA A 35 1.38 28.04 -21.52
N ARG A 36 1.79 28.61 -22.67
CA ARG A 36 3.04 29.39 -22.75
C ARG A 36 3.03 30.60 -21.84
N SER A 37 1.93 31.34 -21.82
CA SER A 37 1.79 32.52 -20.96
C SER A 37 1.88 32.16 -19.49
N GLU A 38 1.23 31.05 -19.09
CA GLU A 38 1.25 30.53 -17.72
C GLU A 38 2.64 29.98 -17.33
N ALA A 39 3.31 29.28 -18.24
CA ALA A 39 4.66 28.76 -18.06
C ALA A 39 5.67 29.89 -17.87
N LEU A 40 5.61 30.91 -18.74
CA LEU A 40 6.45 32.10 -18.63
C LEU A 40 6.24 32.83 -17.29
N ALA A 41 4.98 33.03 -16.91
CA ALA A 41 4.64 33.73 -15.67
C ALA A 41 5.06 32.96 -14.40
N SER A 42 4.99 31.63 -14.44
CA SER A 42 5.25 30.78 -13.26
C SER A 42 6.71 30.34 -13.14
N PHE A 43 7.39 30.13 -14.27
CA PHE A 43 8.69 29.46 -14.33
C PHE A 43 9.75 30.24 -15.12
N GLY A 44 9.40 31.38 -15.73
CA GLY A 44 10.33 32.17 -16.55
C GLY A 44 10.77 31.49 -17.84
N ASN A 45 10.15 30.36 -18.20
CA ASN A 45 10.40 29.61 -19.43
C ASN A 45 9.06 29.33 -20.11
N ASP A 46 8.94 29.69 -21.40
CA ASP A 46 7.72 29.53 -22.19
C ASP A 46 7.72 28.29 -23.11
N ASP A 47 8.72 27.41 -22.96
CA ASP A 47 8.78 26.14 -23.64
C ASP A 47 7.62 25.24 -23.20
N VAL A 48 6.93 24.68 -24.18
CA VAL A 48 5.86 23.71 -24.00
C VAL A 48 6.05 22.54 -24.94
N TYR A 49 5.60 21.37 -24.54
CA TYR A 49 5.65 20.16 -25.34
C TYR A 49 4.29 19.45 -25.31
N LEU A 50 4.08 18.56 -26.29
CA LEU A 50 2.87 17.77 -26.44
C LEU A 50 3.14 16.32 -26.09
N GLU A 51 2.24 15.74 -25.32
CA GLU A 51 2.19 14.32 -25.00
C GLU A 51 0.83 13.75 -25.44
N LYS A 52 0.78 12.46 -25.70
CA LYS A 52 -0.51 11.78 -25.85
C LYS A 52 -1.27 11.85 -24.53
N PHE A 53 -2.53 12.29 -24.56
CA PHE A 53 -3.39 12.13 -23.40
C PHE A 53 -4.02 10.74 -23.43
N ILE A 54 -3.85 10.01 -22.35
CA ILE A 54 -4.40 8.67 -22.18
C ILE A 54 -5.56 8.80 -21.21
N GLU A 55 -6.76 8.44 -21.67
CA GLU A 55 -7.97 8.47 -20.84
C GLU A 55 -8.00 7.25 -19.93
N GLU A 56 -8.25 7.50 -18.62
CA GLU A 56 -8.33 6.48 -17.59
C GLU A 56 -7.19 5.44 -17.70
N PRO A 57 -5.93 5.89 -17.72
CA PRO A 57 -4.82 4.98 -17.91
C PRO A 57 -4.65 4.11 -16.66
N ARG A 58 -4.12 2.93 -16.89
CA ARG A 58 -3.49 2.15 -15.83
C ARG A 58 -2.04 2.55 -15.69
N HIS A 59 -1.52 2.51 -14.47
CA HIS A 59 -0.09 2.62 -14.20
C HIS A 59 0.46 1.20 -14.05
N VAL A 60 1.21 0.75 -15.04
CA VAL A 60 1.84 -0.56 -15.04
C VAL A 60 3.34 -0.39 -15.21
N GLU A 61 4.12 -1.08 -14.39
CA GLU A 61 5.57 -0.90 -14.35
C GLU A 61 6.30 -2.23 -14.42
N ILE A 62 7.50 -2.23 -14.99
CA ILE A 62 8.32 -3.42 -15.21
C ILE A 62 9.55 -3.38 -14.31
N GLN A 63 9.71 -4.39 -13.46
CA GLN A 63 10.94 -4.59 -12.71
C GLN A 63 12.06 -5.02 -13.65
N ILE A 64 13.20 -4.34 -13.56
CA ILE A 64 14.43 -4.72 -14.25
C ILE A 64 15.58 -4.97 -13.26
N LEU A 65 16.48 -5.87 -13.63
CA LEU A 65 17.80 -6.04 -13.01
C LEU A 65 18.87 -5.99 -14.11
N GLY A 66 19.92 -5.21 -13.91
CA GLY A 66 21.10 -5.19 -14.77
C GLY A 66 22.39 -5.45 -13.99
N ASP A 67 23.34 -6.19 -14.54
CA ASP A 67 24.67 -6.39 -13.93
C ASP A 67 25.79 -5.60 -14.61
N HIS A 68 26.98 -5.64 -14.03
CA HIS A 68 28.18 -5.01 -14.60
C HIS A 68 28.76 -5.74 -15.82
N HIS A 69 28.17 -6.88 -16.22
CA HIS A 69 28.61 -7.71 -17.34
C HIS A 69 27.77 -7.47 -18.59
N GLY A 70 26.85 -6.49 -18.55
CA GLY A 70 26.01 -6.07 -19.67
C GLY A 70 24.73 -6.89 -19.80
N ASN A 71 24.39 -7.74 -18.83
CA ASN A 71 23.13 -8.47 -18.83
C ASN A 71 22.02 -7.61 -18.20
N VAL A 72 20.85 -7.58 -18.84
CA VAL A 72 19.65 -6.94 -18.31
C VAL A 72 18.45 -7.87 -18.48
N VAL A 73 17.64 -8.03 -17.44
CA VAL A 73 16.45 -8.88 -17.44
C VAL A 73 15.23 -8.14 -16.92
N SER A 74 14.05 -8.55 -17.38
CA SER A 74 12.76 -8.16 -16.81
C SER A 74 12.27 -9.26 -15.86
N LEU A 75 11.78 -8.87 -14.69
CA LEU A 75 11.20 -9.78 -13.68
C LEU A 75 9.66 -9.74 -13.66
N GLY A 76 9.06 -9.25 -14.74
CA GLY A 76 7.62 -9.07 -14.88
C GLY A 76 7.14 -7.68 -14.42
N GLU A 77 5.82 -7.54 -14.38
CA GLU A 77 5.12 -6.28 -14.16
C GLU A 77 4.43 -6.19 -12.79
N ARG A 78 4.17 -4.94 -12.37
CA ARG A 78 3.28 -4.59 -11.26
C ARG A 78 2.18 -3.65 -11.76
N GLU A 79 0.97 -3.86 -11.27
CA GLU A 79 -0.18 -2.97 -11.42
C GLU A 79 -0.21 -2.01 -10.24
N CYS A 80 -0.04 -0.72 -10.53
CA CYS A 80 0.08 0.35 -9.54
C CYS A 80 -0.98 1.44 -9.76
N SER A 81 -2.08 1.12 -10.45
CA SER A 81 -3.13 2.08 -10.78
C SER A 81 -3.90 2.62 -9.59
N LEU A 82 -4.00 1.88 -8.48
CA LEU A 82 -4.78 2.38 -7.34
C LEU A 82 -4.00 3.45 -6.59
N GLN A 83 -4.28 4.70 -6.93
CA GLN A 83 -3.54 5.87 -6.47
C GLN A 83 -4.45 6.91 -5.85
N ARG A 84 -3.92 7.68 -4.90
CA ARG A 84 -4.54 8.91 -4.39
C ARG A 84 -3.65 10.07 -4.73
N ARG A 85 -4.15 11.07 -5.46
CA ARG A 85 -3.35 12.24 -5.89
C ARG A 85 -1.99 11.83 -6.49
N HIS A 86 -2.01 10.81 -7.34
CA HIS A 86 -0.82 10.23 -7.99
C HIS A 86 0.17 9.50 -7.07
N GLN A 87 -0.19 9.23 -5.81
CA GLN A 87 0.59 8.39 -4.91
C GLN A 87 0.00 6.99 -4.89
N LYS A 88 0.84 5.96 -5.12
CA LYS A 88 0.43 4.55 -5.08
C LYS A 88 -0.03 4.15 -3.68
N VAL A 89 -1.16 3.44 -3.60
CA VAL A 89 -1.82 3.06 -2.33
C VAL A 89 -1.99 1.54 -2.21
N VAL A 90 -2.22 0.88 -3.33
CA VAL A 90 -2.26 -0.58 -3.48
C VAL A 90 -1.59 -0.96 -4.78
N GLU A 91 -0.75 -1.99 -4.71
CA GLU A 91 -0.02 -2.54 -5.84
C GLU A 91 -0.25 -4.05 -5.92
N GLU A 92 -0.28 -4.61 -7.12
CA GLU A 92 -0.40 -6.06 -7.31
C GLU A 92 0.50 -6.61 -8.43
N ALA A 93 0.95 -7.86 -8.27
CA ALA A 93 1.78 -8.56 -9.24
C ALA A 93 1.29 -10.00 -9.40
N PRO A 94 1.15 -10.53 -10.62
CA PRO A 94 1.10 -9.78 -11.89
C PRO A 94 -0.14 -8.88 -11.98
N SER A 95 -0.18 -8.01 -12.99
CA SER A 95 -1.37 -7.18 -13.28
C SER A 95 -2.54 -8.07 -13.74
N PRO A 96 -3.80 -7.78 -13.31
CA PRO A 96 -4.97 -8.58 -13.68
C PRO A 96 -5.37 -8.43 -15.15
N VAL A 97 -4.85 -7.43 -15.87
CA VAL A 97 -5.19 -7.15 -17.27
C VAL A 97 -4.03 -7.39 -18.25
N VAL A 98 -2.83 -7.66 -17.74
CA VAL A 98 -1.66 -7.89 -18.59
C VAL A 98 -1.57 -9.38 -18.93
N ASP A 99 -1.90 -9.70 -20.18
CA ASP A 99 -1.73 -11.04 -20.72
C ASP A 99 -0.25 -11.37 -21.02
N PRO A 100 0.09 -12.64 -21.36
CA PRO A 100 1.47 -13.02 -21.64
C PRO A 100 2.13 -12.27 -22.82
N ASP A 101 1.40 -11.90 -23.87
CA ASP A 101 1.99 -11.17 -25.01
C ASP A 101 2.27 -9.72 -24.64
N LEU A 102 1.33 -9.05 -23.97
CA LEU A 102 1.52 -7.70 -23.48
C LEU A 102 2.67 -7.63 -22.48
N ARG A 103 2.76 -8.59 -21.54
CA ARG A 103 3.89 -8.71 -20.60
C ARG A 103 5.22 -8.81 -21.32
N ARG A 104 5.30 -9.68 -22.34
CA ARG A 104 6.52 -9.85 -23.15
C ARG A 104 6.90 -8.54 -23.84
N ARG A 105 5.94 -7.87 -24.49
CA ARG A 105 6.18 -6.59 -25.19
C ARG A 105 6.65 -5.48 -24.26
N MET A 106 6.01 -5.34 -23.09
CA MET A 106 6.41 -4.34 -22.08
C MET A 106 7.78 -4.68 -21.47
N GLY A 107 8.03 -5.95 -21.18
CA GLY A 107 9.31 -6.45 -20.70
C GLY A 107 10.45 -6.19 -21.68
N GLU A 108 10.27 -6.51 -22.96
CA GLU A 108 11.24 -6.21 -24.03
C GLU A 108 11.50 -4.71 -24.18
N ALA A 109 10.46 -3.87 -24.06
CA ALA A 109 10.62 -2.42 -24.11
C ALA A 109 11.44 -1.89 -22.93
N ALA A 110 11.18 -2.40 -21.72
CA ALA A 110 11.91 -2.03 -20.51
C ALA A 110 13.38 -2.46 -20.56
N VAL A 111 13.65 -3.70 -20.99
CA VAL A 111 15.03 -4.21 -21.16
C VAL A 111 15.78 -3.38 -22.20
N LYS A 112 15.19 -3.11 -23.37
CA LYS A 112 15.82 -2.27 -24.40
C LYS A 112 16.17 -0.87 -23.89
N ALA A 113 15.27 -0.25 -23.13
CA ALA A 113 15.52 1.08 -22.55
C ALA A 113 16.70 1.06 -21.57
N ALA A 114 16.80 0.00 -20.75
CA ALA A 114 17.87 -0.19 -19.78
C ALA A 114 19.22 -0.52 -20.44
N GLU A 115 19.23 -1.40 -21.46
CA GLU A 115 20.43 -1.73 -22.25
C GLU A 115 20.99 -0.48 -22.95
N ALA A 116 20.13 0.37 -23.50
CA ALA A 116 20.53 1.58 -24.22
C ALA A 116 21.33 2.59 -23.36
N VAL A 117 21.17 2.54 -22.03
CA VAL A 117 21.88 3.40 -21.08
C VAL A 117 22.92 2.66 -20.25
N GLY A 118 23.16 1.37 -20.53
CA GLY A 118 24.05 0.53 -19.72
C GLY A 118 23.61 0.45 -18.27
N TYR A 119 22.30 0.29 -18.03
CA TYR A 119 21.71 0.28 -16.70
C TYR A 119 22.28 -0.85 -15.85
N THR A 120 22.61 -0.56 -14.58
CA THR A 120 23.07 -1.55 -13.61
C THR A 120 22.24 -1.46 -12.32
N ASN A 121 22.22 -2.55 -11.56
CA ASN A 121 21.45 -2.73 -10.34
C ASN A 121 19.92 -2.85 -10.60
N ALA A 122 19.10 -2.76 -9.55
CA ALA A 122 17.65 -2.80 -9.69
C ALA A 122 17.08 -1.46 -10.16
N GLY A 123 16.09 -1.54 -11.05
CA GLY A 123 15.35 -0.37 -11.52
C GLY A 123 13.94 -0.75 -11.91
N THR A 124 13.11 0.25 -12.19
CA THR A 124 11.77 0.01 -12.70
C THR A 124 11.47 0.98 -13.83
N VAL A 125 10.90 0.45 -14.92
CA VAL A 125 10.42 1.23 -16.05
C VAL A 125 8.90 1.34 -15.94
N GLU A 126 8.40 2.56 -15.78
CA GLU A 126 6.98 2.83 -15.59
C GLU A 126 6.30 3.14 -16.94
N PHE A 127 5.07 2.65 -17.10
CA PHE A 127 4.24 2.88 -18.28
C PHE A 127 2.82 3.29 -17.89
N LEU A 128 2.22 4.11 -18.75
CA LEU A 128 0.77 4.28 -18.79
C LEU A 128 0.18 3.30 -19.82
N LEU A 129 -0.71 2.41 -19.36
CA LEU A 129 -1.40 1.43 -20.20
C LEU A 129 -2.82 1.92 -20.50
N ALA A 130 -3.11 2.12 -21.78
CA ALA A 130 -4.42 2.50 -22.27
C ALA A 130 -5.37 1.31 -22.35
N LYS A 131 -6.69 1.56 -22.34
CA LYS A 131 -7.73 0.53 -22.53
C LYS A 131 -7.61 -0.23 -23.86
N SER A 132 -6.96 0.36 -24.87
CA SER A 132 -6.66 -0.28 -26.16
C SER A 132 -5.59 -1.39 -26.06
N GLY A 133 -4.86 -1.48 -24.94
CA GLY A 133 -3.69 -2.34 -24.78
C GLY A 133 -2.38 -1.69 -25.25
N GLU A 134 -2.43 -0.45 -25.74
CA GLU A 134 -1.23 0.35 -26.02
C GLU A 134 -0.62 0.87 -24.72
N PHE A 135 0.70 0.80 -24.60
CA PHE A 135 1.43 1.29 -23.44
C PHE A 135 2.43 2.38 -23.87
N TYR A 136 2.62 3.34 -22.98
CA TYR A 136 3.41 4.55 -23.22
C TYR A 136 4.39 4.72 -22.07
N PHE A 137 5.69 4.86 -22.39
CA PHE A 137 6.72 5.10 -21.40
C PHE A 137 6.40 6.36 -20.58
N LEU A 138 6.58 6.27 -19.27
CA LEU A 138 6.39 7.38 -18.34
C LEU A 138 7.73 7.85 -17.77
N GLU A 139 8.39 6.99 -16.98
CA GLU A 139 9.67 7.29 -16.35
C GLU A 139 10.48 6.02 -16.04
N VAL A 140 11.73 6.21 -15.61
CA VAL A 140 12.54 5.14 -15.01
C VAL A 140 12.85 5.52 -13.57
N ASN A 141 12.45 4.68 -12.63
CA ASN A 141 12.91 4.75 -11.26
C ASN A 141 14.25 4.00 -11.15
N THR A 142 15.34 4.76 -11.06
CA THR A 142 16.71 4.21 -11.04
C THR A 142 17.13 3.72 -9.64
N ARG A 143 16.21 3.03 -8.96
CA ARG A 143 16.33 2.53 -7.59
C ARG A 143 15.30 1.44 -7.32
N LEU A 144 15.47 0.73 -6.22
CA LEU A 144 14.42 -0.13 -5.69
C LEU A 144 13.18 0.70 -5.31
N GLN A 145 12.00 0.14 -5.54
CA GLN A 145 10.72 0.75 -5.21
C GLN A 145 10.12 0.13 -3.94
N VAL A 146 9.11 0.80 -3.38
CA VAL A 146 8.47 0.40 -2.11
C VAL A 146 7.81 -0.97 -2.29
N GLU A 147 7.13 -1.12 -3.42
CA GLU A 147 6.34 -2.25 -3.92
C GLU A 147 7.16 -3.39 -4.53
N HIS A 148 8.48 -3.40 -4.38
CA HIS A 148 9.31 -4.52 -4.84
C HIS A 148 8.92 -5.89 -4.21
N PRO A 149 8.41 -6.01 -2.96
CA PRO A 149 8.14 -7.30 -2.36
C PRO A 149 7.11 -8.13 -3.13
N ILE A 150 6.13 -7.52 -3.80
CA ILE A 150 5.15 -8.29 -4.57
C ILE A 150 5.79 -8.97 -5.79
N THR A 151 6.83 -8.37 -6.38
CA THR A 151 7.67 -9.05 -7.39
C THR A 151 8.45 -10.20 -6.75
N GLU A 152 9.08 -9.98 -5.59
CA GLU A 152 9.79 -11.06 -4.87
C GLU A 152 8.87 -12.24 -4.55
N MET A 153 7.65 -11.98 -4.10
CA MET A 153 6.68 -13.03 -3.73
C MET A 153 6.27 -13.91 -4.92
N VAL A 154 6.11 -13.34 -6.12
CA VAL A 154 5.69 -14.11 -7.30
C VAL A 154 6.85 -14.73 -8.07
N THR A 155 8.07 -14.19 -7.94
CA THR A 155 9.25 -14.69 -8.64
C THR A 155 10.09 -15.63 -7.77
N GLY A 156 10.14 -15.39 -6.47
CA GLY A 156 11.06 -16.03 -5.53
C GLY A 156 12.47 -15.43 -5.52
N ILE A 157 12.68 -14.28 -6.18
CA ILE A 157 13.97 -13.58 -6.24
C ILE A 157 14.00 -12.52 -5.16
N ASP A 158 15.02 -12.54 -4.31
CA ASP A 158 15.30 -11.48 -3.33
C ASP A 158 16.02 -10.33 -4.04
N LEU A 159 15.31 -9.23 -4.24
CA LEU A 159 15.80 -8.09 -5.02
C LEU A 159 16.85 -7.33 -4.24
N VAL A 160 16.71 -7.19 -2.92
CA VAL A 160 17.72 -6.49 -2.10
C VAL A 160 19.03 -7.26 -2.10
N ALA A 161 18.99 -8.58 -1.94
CA ALA A 161 20.17 -9.44 -2.05
C ALA A 161 20.79 -9.36 -3.44
N ALA A 162 19.98 -9.44 -4.51
CA ALA A 162 20.48 -9.29 -5.87
C ALA A 162 21.17 -7.93 -6.10
N GLN A 163 20.60 -6.83 -5.59
CA GLN A 163 21.24 -5.51 -5.66
C GLN A 163 22.62 -5.49 -5.01
N LEU A 164 22.77 -6.13 -3.85
CA LEU A 164 24.04 -6.22 -3.12
C LEU A 164 25.06 -7.08 -3.87
N SER A 165 24.65 -8.23 -4.40
CA SER A 165 25.51 -9.12 -5.21
C SER A 165 25.98 -8.41 -6.48
N ILE A 166 25.07 -7.76 -7.21
CA ILE A 166 25.42 -6.97 -8.40
C ILE A 166 26.41 -5.86 -8.03
N ALA A 167 26.19 -5.13 -6.94
CA ALA A 167 27.09 -4.07 -6.50
C ALA A 167 28.50 -4.59 -6.11
N GLN A 168 28.64 -5.88 -5.79
CA GLN A 168 29.92 -6.55 -5.58
C GLN A 168 30.61 -7.01 -6.87
N GLY A 169 29.96 -6.82 -8.03
CA GLY A 169 30.47 -7.24 -9.33
C GLY A 169 30.05 -8.64 -9.76
N GLU A 170 29.19 -9.32 -8.99
CA GLU A 170 28.67 -10.63 -9.36
C GLU A 170 27.73 -10.52 -10.57
N PRO A 171 27.74 -11.51 -11.49
CA PRO A 171 26.77 -11.57 -12.58
C PRO A 171 25.37 -11.90 -12.08
N LEU A 172 24.35 -11.63 -12.89
CA LEU A 172 22.99 -12.08 -12.60
C LEU A 172 22.94 -13.61 -12.46
N GLY A 173 22.30 -14.10 -11.40
CA GLY A 173 22.05 -15.52 -11.19
C GLY A 173 21.15 -16.12 -12.26
N THR A 174 21.26 -17.42 -12.49
CA THR A 174 20.50 -18.12 -13.54
C THR A 174 18.99 -18.09 -13.29
N GLU A 175 18.58 -17.96 -12.02
CA GLU A 175 17.21 -17.79 -11.59
C GLU A 175 16.55 -16.49 -12.07
N CYS A 176 17.33 -15.48 -12.46
CA CYS A 176 16.83 -14.20 -12.96
C CYS A 176 16.38 -14.25 -14.43
N TYR A 177 16.72 -15.32 -15.16
CA TYR A 177 16.43 -15.46 -16.59
C TYR A 177 15.15 -16.27 -16.82
N GLY A 178 14.30 -15.82 -17.75
CA GLY A 178 13.08 -16.55 -18.14
C GLY A 178 12.02 -16.64 -17.04
N VAL A 179 12.04 -15.70 -16.09
CA VAL A 179 11.16 -15.69 -14.92
C VAL A 179 9.71 -15.56 -15.37
N THR A 180 8.87 -16.47 -14.85
CA THR A 180 7.42 -16.40 -15.00
C THR A 180 6.81 -16.24 -13.61
N PRO A 181 6.00 -15.18 -13.36
CA PRO A 181 5.31 -14.99 -12.09
C PRO A 181 4.47 -16.23 -11.72
N ARG A 182 4.56 -16.67 -10.47
CA ARG A 182 3.75 -17.74 -9.91
C ARG A 182 2.78 -17.18 -8.89
N GLY A 183 1.50 -17.49 -9.03
CA GLY A 183 0.48 -16.98 -8.13
C GLY A 183 0.19 -15.50 -8.33
N HIS A 184 -0.20 -14.83 -7.26
CA HIS A 184 -0.54 -13.41 -7.24
C HIS A 184 -0.18 -12.81 -5.88
N ALA A 185 0.44 -11.64 -5.89
CA ALA A 185 0.79 -10.87 -4.70
C ALA A 185 0.15 -9.48 -4.74
N MET A 186 -0.16 -8.95 -3.56
CA MET A 186 -0.72 -7.61 -3.38
C MET A 186 -0.03 -6.94 -2.19
N GLU A 187 0.29 -5.66 -2.33
CA GLU A 187 0.84 -4.82 -1.27
C GLU A 187 -0.17 -3.74 -0.89
N LEU A 188 -0.37 -3.55 0.41
CA LEU A 188 -1.13 -2.44 0.98
C LEU A 188 -0.18 -1.57 1.80
N ARG A 189 -0.15 -0.27 1.51
CA ARG A 189 0.63 0.71 2.28
C ARG A 189 -0.10 1.17 3.53
N ILE A 190 0.29 0.65 4.69
CA ILE A 190 -0.33 1.04 5.96
C ILE A 190 0.24 2.39 6.39
N TYR A 191 -0.53 3.46 6.22
CA TYR A 191 -0.17 4.82 6.63
C TYR A 191 -0.93 5.24 7.88
N ALA A 192 -0.31 6.10 8.69
CA ALA A 192 -0.96 6.88 9.74
C ALA A 192 -1.70 8.09 9.16
N GLU A 193 -2.78 7.82 8.43
CA GLU A 193 -3.64 8.82 7.80
C GLU A 193 -5.12 8.47 7.99
N ASP A 194 -5.99 9.48 7.99
CA ASP A 194 -7.45 9.29 7.96
C ASP A 194 -7.98 9.42 6.52
N PRO A 195 -8.23 8.31 5.79
CA PRO A 195 -8.63 8.35 4.38
C PRO A 195 -9.95 9.08 4.16
N TYR A 196 -10.83 9.13 5.16
CA TYR A 196 -12.16 9.75 5.06
C TYR A 196 -12.14 11.24 5.41
N ARG A 197 -11.02 11.75 5.91
CA ARG A 197 -10.77 13.19 6.12
C ARG A 197 -9.71 13.71 5.15
N GLY A 198 -9.79 13.24 3.90
CA GLY A 198 -8.88 13.65 2.84
C GLY A 198 -7.44 13.15 3.02
N PHE A 199 -7.27 12.02 3.73
CA PHE A 199 -5.99 11.46 4.15
C PHE A 199 -5.19 12.46 4.97
N ALA A 200 -5.84 13.05 5.97
CA ALA A 200 -5.15 13.90 6.94
C ALA A 200 -4.16 13.03 7.75
N PRO A 201 -2.92 13.48 7.96
CA PRO A 201 -1.96 12.77 8.81
C PRO A 201 -2.52 12.57 10.22
N SER A 202 -2.21 11.41 10.81
CA SER A 202 -2.60 11.02 12.16
C SER A 202 -1.37 10.76 13.03
N PRO A 203 -0.59 11.80 13.39
CA PRO A 203 0.51 11.65 14.32
C PRO A 203 0.00 11.24 15.71
N GLY A 204 0.85 10.59 16.49
CA GLY A 204 0.51 10.14 17.84
C GLY A 204 1.19 8.83 18.22
N ARG A 205 0.91 8.36 19.43
CA ARG A 205 1.48 7.12 19.95
C ARG A 205 0.62 5.93 19.53
N ILE A 206 1.27 4.87 19.04
CA ILE A 206 0.63 3.58 18.81
C ILE A 206 0.43 2.91 20.16
N GLU A 207 -0.81 2.79 20.63
CA GLU A 207 -1.13 2.25 21.96
C GLU A 207 -1.15 0.73 21.96
N ARG A 208 -1.69 0.13 20.90
CA ARG A 208 -1.70 -1.32 20.67
C ARG A 208 -1.37 -1.63 19.23
N LEU A 209 -0.52 -2.63 19.02
CA LEU A 209 -0.13 -3.08 17.68
C LEU A 209 -0.13 -4.60 17.57
N ARG A 210 -0.89 -5.12 16.62
CA ARG A 210 -0.85 -6.52 16.20
C ARG A 210 -0.87 -6.60 14.68
N TRP A 211 0.22 -7.11 14.12
CA TRP A 211 0.29 -7.45 12.71
C TRP A 211 -0.39 -8.80 12.43
N PRO A 212 -0.99 -8.98 11.24
CA PRO A 212 -1.47 -10.29 10.81
C PRO A 212 -0.30 -11.23 10.50
N GLU A 213 -0.53 -12.53 10.64
CA GLU A 213 0.49 -13.56 10.46
C GLU A 213 -0.03 -14.74 9.62
N GLY A 214 0.83 -15.72 9.37
CA GLY A 214 0.46 -16.99 8.74
C GLY A 214 0.78 -17.07 7.25
N PRO A 215 0.36 -18.17 6.58
CA PRO A 215 0.80 -18.48 5.23
C PRO A 215 0.45 -17.39 4.21
N GLY A 216 1.45 -16.97 3.44
CA GLY A 216 1.31 -15.95 2.41
C GLY A 216 1.16 -14.52 2.95
N ILE A 217 1.42 -14.28 4.23
CA ILE A 217 1.47 -12.94 4.82
C ILE A 217 2.92 -12.57 5.09
N ARG A 218 3.35 -11.41 4.59
CA ARG A 218 4.62 -10.75 4.89
C ARG A 218 4.32 -9.33 5.34
N VAL A 219 5.02 -8.88 6.38
CA VAL A 219 4.88 -7.52 6.90
C VAL A 219 6.27 -6.91 7.01
N ASP A 220 6.50 -5.85 6.25
CA ASP A 220 7.71 -5.03 6.33
C ASP A 220 7.34 -3.77 7.13
N ALA A 221 7.60 -3.75 8.44
CA ALA A 221 7.17 -2.67 9.34
C ALA A 221 8.35 -1.80 9.84
N GLY A 222 8.11 -0.50 9.95
CA GLY A 222 9.05 0.47 10.52
C GLY A 222 8.71 0.89 11.97
N VAL A 223 7.65 0.33 12.55
CA VAL A 223 7.12 0.72 13.87
C VAL A 223 6.80 -0.50 14.74
N TYR A 224 6.69 -0.27 16.05
CA TYR A 224 6.30 -1.26 17.05
C TYR A 224 5.28 -0.66 18.05
N GLU A 225 4.69 -1.51 18.90
CA GLU A 225 3.77 -1.03 19.94
C GLU A 225 4.46 0.00 20.84
N GLY A 226 3.83 1.15 21.05
CA GLY A 226 4.40 2.27 21.81
C GLY A 226 5.22 3.26 20.99
N SER A 227 5.50 3.00 19.70
CA SER A 227 6.15 3.98 18.81
C SER A 227 5.34 5.28 18.69
N GLU A 228 6.04 6.39 18.50
CA GLU A 228 5.43 7.70 18.27
C GLU A 228 5.57 8.09 16.80
N VAL A 229 4.42 8.27 16.14
CA VAL A 229 4.33 8.71 14.75
C VAL A 229 4.46 10.22 14.71
N SER A 230 5.57 10.70 14.14
CA SER A 230 5.86 12.12 14.02
C SER A 230 5.20 12.75 12.80
N ILE A 231 5.14 14.08 12.77
CA ILE A 231 4.74 14.87 11.59
C ILE A 231 5.91 15.14 10.62
N PHE A 232 7.14 14.79 10.98
CA PHE A 232 8.34 15.22 10.27
C PHE A 232 8.74 14.28 9.13
N TYR A 233 8.22 13.06 9.13
CA TYR A 233 8.55 12.03 8.16
C TYR A 233 7.30 11.55 7.44
N ASP A 234 7.52 10.73 6.42
CA ASP A 234 6.46 9.99 5.77
C ASP A 234 5.65 9.17 6.80
N PRO A 235 4.30 9.19 6.75
CA PRO A 235 3.47 8.54 7.75
C PRO A 235 3.33 7.01 7.57
N MET A 236 4.12 6.37 6.70
CA MET A 236 4.07 4.93 6.46
C MET A 236 4.54 4.16 7.69
N LEU A 237 3.66 3.28 8.17
CA LEU A 237 3.88 2.41 9.33
C LEU A 237 4.46 1.07 8.90
N ALA A 238 3.88 0.50 7.84
CA ALA A 238 4.27 -0.80 7.31
C ALA A 238 3.77 -1.00 5.88
N LYS A 239 4.37 -1.99 5.21
CA LYS A 239 3.83 -2.60 4.00
C LYS A 239 3.24 -3.95 4.39
N LEU A 240 1.96 -4.16 4.10
CA LEU A 240 1.32 -5.47 4.25
C LEU A 240 1.32 -6.15 2.89
N ILE A 241 2.05 -7.26 2.78
CA ILE A 241 2.20 -8.01 1.53
C ILE A 241 1.49 -9.35 1.67
N ILE A 242 0.60 -9.63 0.73
CA ILE A 242 -0.23 -10.82 0.70
C ILE A 242 0.06 -11.58 -0.59
N PHE A 243 0.30 -12.88 -0.47
CA PHE A 243 0.49 -13.79 -1.58
C PHE A 243 -0.60 -14.86 -1.61
N GLY A 244 -0.98 -15.31 -2.79
CA GLY A 244 -1.95 -16.38 -3.05
C GLY A 244 -1.66 -17.09 -4.37
N ALA A 245 -2.28 -18.26 -4.56
CA ALA A 245 -2.19 -19.04 -5.79
C ALA A 245 -2.89 -18.36 -6.99
N ASP A 246 -3.87 -17.50 -6.71
CA ASP A 246 -4.56 -16.66 -7.67
C ASP A 246 -5.00 -15.35 -6.98
N ARG A 247 -5.42 -14.35 -7.76
CA ARG A 247 -5.86 -13.04 -7.23
C ARG A 247 -7.02 -13.18 -6.24
N ARG A 248 -7.94 -14.12 -6.47
CA ARG A 248 -9.09 -14.38 -5.58
C ARG A 248 -8.62 -14.87 -4.21
N GLN A 249 -7.66 -15.79 -4.15
CA GLN A 249 -7.08 -16.26 -2.90
C GLN A 249 -6.31 -15.13 -2.21
N THR A 250 -5.57 -14.31 -2.96
CA THR A 250 -4.89 -13.12 -2.42
C THR A 250 -5.89 -12.18 -1.77
N LEU A 251 -6.98 -11.80 -2.45
CA LEU A 251 -8.05 -10.96 -1.90
C LEU A 251 -8.69 -11.57 -0.64
N ALA A 252 -8.97 -12.87 -0.62
CA ALA A 252 -9.52 -13.56 0.54
C ALA A 252 -8.54 -13.54 1.74
N ARG A 253 -7.24 -13.71 1.48
CA ARG A 253 -6.20 -13.59 2.51
C ARG A 253 -6.05 -12.15 2.99
N THR A 254 -6.18 -11.16 2.10
CA THR A 254 -6.17 -9.74 2.44
C THR A 254 -7.31 -9.41 3.39
N ALA A 255 -8.53 -9.87 3.11
CA ALA A 255 -9.68 -9.68 4.00
C ALA A 255 -9.39 -10.18 5.42
N ARG A 256 -8.92 -11.43 5.53
CA ARG A 256 -8.56 -12.06 6.81
C ARG A 256 -7.41 -11.32 7.52
N ALA A 257 -6.39 -10.88 6.80
CA ALA A 257 -5.26 -10.13 7.36
C ALA A 257 -5.70 -8.77 7.93
N LEU A 258 -6.60 -8.06 7.25
CA LEU A 258 -7.13 -6.79 7.75
C LEU A 258 -8.03 -6.99 8.98
N GLU A 259 -8.78 -8.10 9.06
CA GLU A 259 -9.58 -8.45 10.24
C GLU A 259 -8.75 -8.81 11.47
N GLU A 260 -7.56 -9.40 11.28
CA GLU A 260 -6.63 -9.76 12.35
C GLU A 260 -5.78 -8.57 12.82
N MET A 261 -5.53 -7.61 11.94
CA MET A 261 -4.70 -6.44 12.22
C MET A 261 -5.33 -5.55 13.30
N ARG A 262 -4.53 -5.10 14.27
CA ARG A 262 -4.94 -4.12 15.28
C ARG A 262 -3.91 -3.01 15.36
N ILE A 263 -4.37 -1.77 15.17
CA ILE A 263 -3.57 -0.56 15.36
C ILE A 263 -4.48 0.41 16.12
N GLU A 264 -4.07 0.79 17.32
CA GLU A 264 -4.85 1.68 18.19
C GLU A 264 -4.01 2.89 18.62
N GLY A 265 -4.67 3.98 19.02
CA GLY A 265 -4.04 5.27 19.35
C GLY A 265 -3.96 6.25 18.18
N ILE A 266 -4.00 5.75 16.94
CA ILE A 266 -3.95 6.57 15.70
C ILE A 266 -4.98 6.08 14.66
N ARG A 267 -5.30 6.94 13.69
CA ARG A 267 -6.04 6.57 12.47
C ARG A 267 -5.09 6.00 11.43
N THR A 268 -5.59 5.10 10.59
CA THR A 268 -4.81 4.46 9.52
C THR A 268 -5.61 4.28 8.23
N THR A 269 -4.93 3.90 7.16
CA THR A 269 -5.53 3.52 5.87
C THR A 269 -6.26 2.17 5.89
N VAL A 270 -6.15 1.38 6.96
CA VAL A 270 -6.76 0.04 7.07
C VAL A 270 -8.26 0.01 6.75
N PRO A 271 -9.10 0.94 7.26
CA PRO A 271 -10.52 0.93 6.95
C PRO A 271 -10.84 1.14 5.46
N LEU A 272 -10.00 1.89 4.73
CA LEU A 272 -10.16 2.09 3.29
C LEU A 272 -9.95 0.77 2.54
N TYR A 273 -8.95 -0.02 2.92
CA TYR A 273 -8.71 -1.33 2.31
C TYR A 273 -9.88 -2.29 2.54
N SER A 274 -10.48 -2.26 3.74
CA SER A 274 -11.69 -3.04 4.01
C SER A 274 -12.90 -2.59 3.17
N ALA A 275 -13.01 -1.30 2.83
CA ALA A 275 -14.03 -0.80 1.93
C ALA A 275 -13.77 -1.24 0.48
N LEU A 276 -12.51 -1.17 0.01
CA LEU A 276 -12.11 -1.63 -1.32
C LEU A 276 -12.40 -3.11 -1.55
N LEU A 277 -12.27 -3.96 -0.51
CA LEU A 277 -12.62 -5.38 -0.60
C LEU A 277 -14.13 -5.66 -0.76
N ARG A 278 -14.97 -4.62 -0.71
CA ARG A 278 -16.41 -4.69 -1.00
C ARG A 278 -16.77 -4.01 -2.32
N ASP A 279 -15.81 -3.33 -2.95
CA ASP A 279 -16.01 -2.60 -4.19
C ASP A 279 -15.90 -3.52 -5.40
N GLU A 280 -16.92 -3.52 -6.26
CA GLU A 280 -16.99 -4.42 -7.41
C GLU A 280 -15.91 -4.15 -8.45
N ASP A 281 -15.53 -2.88 -8.64
CA ASP A 281 -14.49 -2.51 -9.61
C ASP A 281 -13.12 -3.00 -9.14
N PHE A 282 -12.79 -2.82 -7.86
CA PHE A 282 -11.57 -3.33 -7.27
C PHE A 282 -11.48 -4.86 -7.33
N LEU A 283 -12.56 -5.55 -6.95
CA LEU A 283 -12.63 -7.01 -6.99
C LEU A 283 -12.52 -7.56 -8.42
N ALA A 284 -13.06 -6.85 -9.40
CA ALA A 284 -12.93 -7.22 -10.82
C ALA A 284 -11.61 -6.76 -11.47
N GLY A 285 -10.76 -6.01 -10.76
CA GLY A 285 -9.53 -5.46 -11.31
C GLY A 285 -9.76 -4.35 -12.33
N ARG A 286 -10.92 -3.67 -12.32
CA ARG A 286 -11.25 -2.50 -13.16
C ARG A 286 -10.66 -1.23 -12.56
N LEU A 287 -9.33 -1.13 -12.65
CA LEU A 287 -8.55 -0.05 -12.06
C LEU A 287 -8.16 0.99 -13.12
N ASP A 288 -8.05 2.23 -12.67
CA ASP A 288 -7.47 3.36 -13.38
C ASP A 288 -6.89 4.34 -12.34
N ILE A 289 -5.94 5.20 -12.73
CA ILE A 289 -5.26 6.12 -11.79
C ILE A 289 -6.18 7.11 -11.07
N SER A 290 -7.42 7.32 -11.55
CA SER A 290 -8.41 8.22 -10.97
C SER A 290 -9.49 7.50 -10.16
N MET A 291 -9.52 6.16 -10.17
CA MET A 291 -10.58 5.36 -9.57
C MET A 291 -10.79 5.69 -8.09
N LEU A 292 -9.73 5.67 -7.29
CA LEU A 292 -9.83 5.86 -5.84
C LEU A 292 -10.32 7.27 -5.49
N ASP A 293 -9.73 8.30 -6.10
CA ASP A 293 -10.14 9.70 -5.89
C ASP A 293 -11.60 9.92 -6.31
N ARG A 294 -12.02 9.35 -7.45
CA ARG A 294 -13.41 9.40 -7.95
C ARG A 294 -14.39 8.76 -6.98
N LYS A 295 -14.12 7.54 -6.51
CA LYS A 295 -14.99 6.80 -5.59
C LYS A 295 -15.07 7.44 -4.20
N LEU A 296 -13.96 7.98 -3.69
CA LEU A 296 -13.97 8.71 -2.41
C LEU A 296 -14.77 10.01 -2.51
N ALA A 297 -14.63 10.76 -3.61
CA ALA A 297 -15.40 11.98 -3.84
C ALA A 297 -16.91 11.70 -3.96
N ALA A 298 -17.28 10.54 -4.53
CA ALA A 298 -18.67 10.07 -4.61
C ALA A 298 -19.21 9.49 -3.29
N GLY A 299 -18.35 9.27 -2.29
CA GLY A 299 -18.72 8.66 -1.02
C GLY A 299 -18.95 7.14 -1.07
N GLU A 300 -18.57 6.48 -2.17
CA GLU A 300 -18.81 5.05 -2.41
C GLU A 300 -17.98 4.13 -1.49
N LEU A 301 -16.84 4.64 -0.98
CA LEU A 301 -15.93 3.89 -0.10
C LEU A 301 -16.05 4.30 1.37
N LEU A 302 -17.04 5.13 1.72
CA LEU A 302 -17.24 5.53 3.11
C LEU A 302 -17.63 4.31 3.95
N PRO A 303 -17.20 4.24 5.22
CA PRO A 303 -17.68 3.21 6.12
C PRO A 303 -19.20 3.36 6.27
N PRO A 304 -19.92 2.26 6.55
CA PRO A 304 -21.35 2.34 6.85
C PRO A 304 -21.59 3.36 7.97
N ARG A 305 -22.63 4.18 7.84
CA ARG A 305 -22.96 5.21 8.84
C ARG A 305 -23.31 4.54 10.18
N ASP A 306 -23.01 5.23 11.27
CA ASP A 306 -23.23 4.73 12.64
C ASP A 306 -24.70 4.38 12.96
N GLU A 307 -25.68 4.82 12.16
CA GLU A 307 -27.09 4.40 12.24
C GLU A 307 -27.26 2.87 12.06
N GLU A 308 -26.35 2.19 11.36
CA GLU A 308 -26.34 0.71 11.25
C GLU A 308 -25.58 0.03 12.40
N ARG A 309 -24.99 0.80 13.32
CA ARG A 309 -24.19 0.34 14.47
C ARG A 309 -24.77 0.78 15.81
N GLU A 310 -26.03 1.22 15.86
CA GLU A 310 -26.71 1.63 17.11
C GLU A 310 -26.65 0.56 18.20
N ASP A 311 -26.60 -0.71 17.81
CA ASP A 311 -26.53 -1.83 18.75
C ASP A 311 -25.11 -2.08 19.29
N LEU A 312 -24.06 -1.54 18.67
CA LEU A 312 -22.67 -1.85 19.05
C LEU A 312 -22.32 -1.36 20.47
N PRO A 313 -22.69 -0.13 20.88
CA PRO A 313 -22.53 0.33 22.26
C PRO A 313 -23.36 -0.52 23.24
N LEU A 314 -24.56 -0.95 22.85
CA LEU A 314 -25.45 -1.77 23.67
C LEU A 314 -24.88 -3.19 23.86
N VAL A 315 -24.38 -3.81 22.79
CA VAL A 315 -23.70 -5.11 22.81
C VAL A 315 -22.40 -5.03 23.61
N ALA A 316 -21.61 -3.97 23.45
CA ALA A 316 -20.40 -3.75 24.23
C ALA A 316 -20.71 -3.57 25.73
N ALA A 317 -21.76 -2.81 26.07
CA ALA A 317 -22.22 -2.66 27.45
C ALA A 317 -22.72 -3.99 28.04
N ALA A 318 -23.46 -4.79 27.26
CA ALA A 318 -23.93 -6.10 27.68
C ALA A 318 -22.76 -7.08 27.93
N LEU A 319 -21.78 -7.13 27.03
CA LEU A 319 -20.58 -7.96 27.19
C LEU A 319 -19.73 -7.52 28.39
N ALA A 320 -19.55 -6.21 28.59
CA ALA A 320 -18.85 -5.67 29.75
C ALA A 320 -19.57 -6.02 31.06
N HIS A 321 -20.90 -5.92 31.08
CA HIS A 321 -21.72 -6.31 32.22
C HIS A 321 -21.60 -7.82 32.51
N PHE A 322 -21.68 -8.66 31.49
CA PHE A 322 -21.55 -10.11 31.64
C PHE A 322 -20.15 -10.51 32.15
N ALA A 323 -19.09 -9.93 31.59
CA ALA A 323 -17.72 -10.16 32.02
C ALA A 323 -17.41 -9.61 33.43
N ALA A 324 -18.11 -8.56 33.87
CA ALA A 324 -18.05 -8.08 35.24
C ALA A 324 -18.82 -9.00 36.21
N GLY A 325 -19.96 -9.53 35.78
CA GLY A 325 -20.76 -10.52 36.50
C GLY A 325 -20.02 -11.84 36.71
N GLU A 326 -19.33 -12.35 35.68
CA GLU A 326 -18.47 -13.54 35.80
C GLU A 326 -17.30 -13.33 36.76
N ARG A 327 -16.68 -12.13 36.76
CA ARG A 327 -15.62 -11.80 37.74
C ARG A 327 -16.15 -11.74 39.17
N GLN A 328 -17.37 -11.24 39.37
CA GLN A 328 -18.02 -11.28 40.69
C GLN A 328 -18.40 -12.71 41.10
N ALA A 329 -18.86 -13.55 40.17
CA ALA A 329 -19.19 -14.95 40.43
C ALA A 329 -17.94 -15.83 40.65
N ALA A 330 -16.81 -15.50 40.05
CA ALA A 330 -15.53 -16.19 40.21
C ALA A 330 -14.74 -15.75 41.47
N THR A 331 -15.28 -14.81 42.25
CA THR A 331 -14.70 -14.47 43.56
C THR A 331 -15.10 -15.58 44.54
N PRO A 332 -14.19 -16.44 45.02
CA PRO A 332 -14.58 -17.51 45.92
C PRO A 332 -15.11 -16.88 47.21
N ALA A 333 -16.32 -17.27 47.60
CA ALA A 333 -16.86 -16.94 48.92
C ALA A 333 -15.81 -17.33 49.97
N PRO A 334 -15.54 -16.49 51.00
CA PRO A 334 -14.53 -16.81 51.99
C PRO A 334 -14.96 -18.11 52.69
N THR A 335 -14.33 -19.23 52.32
CA THR A 335 -14.54 -20.51 52.97
C THR A 335 -13.99 -20.36 54.38
N GLY A 336 -14.88 -20.11 55.32
CA GLY A 336 -14.59 -19.95 56.74
C GLY A 336 -14.14 -21.26 57.37
N HIS A 337 -12.97 -21.78 57.01
CA HIS A 337 -12.25 -22.71 57.86
C HIS A 337 -11.47 -21.92 58.90
N ARG A 338 -12.13 -21.67 60.04
CA ARG A 338 -11.48 -21.25 61.28
C ARG A 338 -10.57 -22.38 61.74
N SER A 339 -9.27 -22.28 61.42
CA SER A 339 -8.24 -23.15 61.99
C SER A 339 -8.25 -23.03 63.51
N GLY A 340 -8.58 -24.12 64.21
CA GLY A 340 -8.58 -24.17 65.68
C GLY A 340 -7.22 -23.80 66.28
N TRP A 341 -6.13 -24.05 65.55
CA TRP A 341 -4.77 -23.67 65.92
C TRP A 341 -4.56 -22.16 65.99
N ARG A 342 -5.17 -21.38 65.08
CA ARG A 342 -5.11 -19.90 65.12
C ARG A 342 -5.91 -19.31 66.28
N GLN A 343 -6.93 -20.01 66.76
CA GLN A 343 -7.74 -19.56 67.89
C GLN A 343 -7.06 -19.88 69.23
N ALA A 344 -6.44 -21.07 69.34
CA ALA A 344 -5.63 -21.47 70.50
C ALA A 344 -4.41 -20.56 70.70
N GLY A 345 -3.73 -20.14 69.62
CA GLY A 345 -2.60 -19.20 69.69
C GLY A 345 -2.96 -17.82 70.26
N ARG A 346 -4.16 -17.30 69.96
CA ARG A 346 -4.63 -16.02 70.53
C ARG A 346 -5.01 -16.15 72.01
N LEU A 347 -5.56 -17.28 72.43
CA LEU A 347 -5.91 -17.54 73.83
C LEU A 347 -4.66 -17.75 74.70
N ALA A 348 -3.59 -18.34 74.14
CA ALA A 348 -2.31 -18.49 74.83
C ALA A 348 -1.59 -17.14 75.02
N GLY A 349 -1.64 -16.25 74.02
CA GLY A 349 -1.02 -14.92 74.09
C GLY A 349 -1.68 -13.94 75.07
N VAL A 350 -2.92 -14.20 75.51
CA VAL A 350 -3.64 -13.36 76.49
C VAL A 350 -3.39 -13.82 77.94
N ARG A 351 -2.82 -15.02 78.16
CA ARG A 351 -2.56 -15.55 79.51
C ARG A 351 -1.14 -15.31 80.04
N SER A 352 -0.23 -14.76 79.25
CA SER A 352 1.13 -14.40 79.71
C SER A 352 1.26 -12.90 79.95
N GLY A 353 0.37 -12.34 80.77
CA GLY A 353 0.36 -10.92 81.11
C GLY A 353 -0.12 -10.67 82.53
N SER A 354 0.64 -11.10 83.55
CA SER A 354 0.61 -10.46 84.87
C SER A 354 1.84 -10.75 85.74
N TRP A 355 2.70 -9.72 85.82
CA TRP A 355 3.45 -9.16 86.97
C TRP A 355 4.37 -10.04 87.85
N SER A 356 5.68 -9.76 87.76
CA SER A 356 6.49 -9.09 88.81
C SER A 356 7.94 -8.93 88.35
#